data_AF-A0A7W8JMX9-F1
#
_entry.id   AF-A0A7W8JMX9-F1
#
_cell.length_a   1.000
_cell.length_b   1.000
_cell.length_c   1.000
_cell.angle_alpha   90.00
_cell.angle_beta   90.00
_cell.angle_gamma   90.00
#
_symmetry.space_group_name_H-M   'P 1'
#
loop_
_entity.id
_entity.type
_entity.pdbx_description
1 polymer ?
#
loop_
_entity_poly.entity_id
_entity_poly.type
_entity_poly.pdbx_seq_one_letter_code
_entity_poly.pdbx_strand_id
1 'polypeptide(L)' 'MAELPALREQCLATPSSTLDAAAVTRVDTAALQLLVAVHRDAQTRGEHVAWANVSAPLREAAERLGLTQALVLPAAMPA' A
#
# COMPACT_ATOMS: atom_id res chain seq x y z
N MET A 1 2.57 -23.86 -14.39
CA MET A 1 1.53 -23.01 -13.77
C MET A 1 2.02 -22.68 -12.37
N ALA A 2 2.44 -21.45 -12.10
CA ALA A 2 2.88 -21.07 -10.76
C ALA A 2 1.64 -20.96 -9.85
N GLU A 3 1.67 -21.63 -8.70
CA GLU A 3 0.59 -21.58 -7.73
C GLU A 3 0.58 -20.23 -7.02
N LEU A 4 -0.60 -19.77 -6.60
CA LEU A 4 -0.82 -18.49 -5.92
C LEU A 4 0.14 -18.25 -4.72
N PRO A 5 0.55 -19.28 -3.94
CA PRO A 5 1.60 -19.15 -2.92
C PRO A 5 2.99 -18.80 -3.48
N ALA A 6 3.40 -19.39 -4.60
CA ALA A 6 4.70 -19.11 -5.21
C ALA A 6 4.78 -17.69 -5.79
N LEU A 7 3.69 -17.22 -6.41
CA LEU A 7 3.58 -15.85 -6.91
C LEU A 7 3.62 -14.83 -5.76
N ARG A 8 3.00 -15.17 -4.63
CA ARG A 8 3.03 -14.39 -3.40
C ARG A 8 4.46 -14.29 -2.86
N GLU A 9 5.17 -15.41 -2.73
CA GLU A 9 6.58 -15.41 -2.27
C GLU A 9 7.50 -14.55 -3.15
N GLN A 10 7.32 -14.57 -4.47
CA GLN A 10 8.12 -13.76 -5.41
C GLN A 10 7.85 -12.26 -5.29
N CYS A 11 6.60 -11.85 -5.06
CA CYS A 11 6.29 -10.43 -4.80
C CYS A 11 6.84 -9.95 -3.45
N LEU A 12 7.00 -10.87 -2.50
CA LEU A 12 7.41 -10.60 -1.12
C LEU A 12 8.92 -10.72 -0.88
N ALA A 13 9.69 -11.05 -1.91
CA ALA A 13 11.15 -11.12 -1.83
C ALA A 13 11.86 -9.75 -1.82
N THR A 14 11.11 -8.64 -1.76
CA THR A 14 11.66 -7.28 -1.80
C THR A 14 11.54 -6.62 -0.41
N PRO A 15 12.52 -6.84 0.49
CA PRO A 15 12.47 -6.32 1.86
C PRO A 15 12.51 -4.79 1.86
N SER A 16 11.66 -4.19 2.70
CA SER A 16 11.53 -2.73 2.92
C SER A 16 11.43 -1.91 1.63
N SER A 17 10.29 -2.01 0.96
CA SER A 17 10.02 -1.22 -0.25
C SER A 17 9.38 0.11 0.11
N THR A 18 9.89 1.19 -0.48
CA THR A 18 9.20 2.49 -0.50
C THR A 18 8.37 2.56 -1.77
N LEU A 19 7.06 2.77 -1.64
CA LEU A 19 6.13 2.94 -2.77
C LEU A 19 5.99 4.43 -3.10
N ASP A 20 6.51 4.85 -4.25
CA ASP A 20 6.20 6.18 -4.79
C ASP A 20 4.80 6.16 -5.43
N ALA A 21 3.90 6.97 -4.88
CA ALA A 21 2.52 7.07 -5.34
C ALA A 21 2.20 8.39 -6.07
N ALA A 22 3.21 9.17 -6.48
CA ALA A 22 3.01 10.48 -7.11
C ALA A 22 2.14 10.42 -8.37
N ALA A 23 2.34 9.38 -9.19
CA ALA A 23 1.65 9.22 -10.47
C ALA A 23 0.24 8.61 -10.35
N VAL A 24 -0.23 8.29 -9.14
CA VAL A 24 -1.56 7.70 -8.95
C VAL A 24 -2.62 8.78 -9.13
N THR A 25 -3.31 8.75 -10.28
CA THR A 25 -4.39 9.68 -10.61
C THR A 25 -5.78 9.14 -10.26
N ARG A 26 -5.93 7.82 -10.14
CA ARG A 26 -7.17 7.15 -9.77
C ARG A 26 -6.88 5.82 -9.07
N VAL A 27 -7.71 5.47 -8.10
CA VAL A 27 -7.65 4.18 -7.40
C VAL A 27 -9.08 3.69 -7.14
N ASP A 28 -9.30 2.38 -7.25
CA ASP A 28 -10.57 1.74 -6.89
C ASP A 28 -10.48 0.99 -5.56
N THR A 29 -11.60 0.45 -5.11
CA THR A 29 -11.69 -0.27 -3.83
C THR A 29 -10.82 -1.53 -3.81
N ALA A 30 -10.74 -2.28 -4.92
CA ALA A 30 -9.98 -3.53 -4.97
C ALA A 30 -8.47 -3.24 -4.88
N ALA A 31 -8.00 -2.20 -5.56
CA ALA A 31 -6.62 -1.74 -5.45
C ALA A 31 -6.27 -1.32 -4.01
N LEU A 32 -7.14 -0.57 -3.34
CA LEU A 32 -6.92 -0.20 -1.92
C LEU A 32 -6.90 -1.42 -1.00
N GLN A 33 -7.79 -2.39 -1.21
CA GLN A 33 -7.82 -3.63 -0.43
C GLN A 33 -6.54 -4.45 -0.62
N LEU A 34 -6.01 -4.52 -1.85
CA LEU A 34 -4.75 -5.18 -2.14
C LEU A 34 -3.59 -4.49 -1.41
N LEU A 35 -3.53 -3.15 -1.43
CA LEU A 35 -2.50 -2.38 -0.72
C LEU A 35 -2.56 -2.59 0.80
N VAL A 36 -3.76 -2.71 1.37
CA VAL A 36 -3.95 -3.07 2.79
C VAL A 36 -3.43 -4.48 3.07
N ALA A 37 -3.73 -5.45 2.19
CA ALA A 37 -3.22 -6.81 2.33
C ALA A 37 -1.69 -6.85 2.27
N VAL A 38 -1.07 -6.09 1.38
CA VAL A 38 0.40 -5.94 1.29
C VAL A 38 0.97 -5.38 2.59
N HIS A 39 0.41 -4.29 3.13
CA HIS A 39 0.89 -3.72 4.41
C HIS A 39 0.75 -4.72 5.56
N ARG A 40 -0.39 -5.41 5.67
CA ARG A 40 -0.60 -6.41 6.71
C ARG A 40 0.39 -7.58 6.60
N ASP A 41 0.65 -8.05 5.38
CA ASP A 41 1.59 -9.15 5.17
C ASP A 41 3.04 -8.77 5.47
N ALA A 42 3.44 -7.53 5.15
CA ALA A 42 4.75 -7.02 5.57
C ALA A 42 4.85 -6.97 7.10
N GLN A 43 3.82 -6.46 7.78
CA GLN A 43 3.79 -6.36 9.24
C GLN A 43 3.84 -7.74 9.93
N THR A 44 3.18 -8.77 9.40
CA THR A 44 3.26 -10.13 9.99
C THR A 44 4.65 -10.76 9.82
N ARG A 45 5.44 -10.27 8.87
CA ARG A 45 6.83 -10.68 8.63
C ARG A 45 7.85 -9.81 9.38
N GLY A 46 7.41 -8.75 10.07
CA GLY A 46 8.29 -7.77 10.70
C GLY A 46 8.97 -6.82 9.71
N GLU A 47 8.47 -6.76 8.48
CA GLU A 47 8.91 -5.85 7.43
C GLU A 47 8.01 -4.61 7.39
N HIS A 48 8.52 -3.52 6.82
CA HIS A 48 7.77 -2.27 6.72
C HIS A 48 7.73 -1.78 5.27
N VAL A 49 6.53 -1.41 4.80
CA VAL A 49 6.33 -0.73 3.52
C VAL A 49 6.12 0.75 3.82
N ALA A 50 6.96 1.61 3.25
CA ALA A 50 6.83 3.05 3.40
C ALA A 50 6.19 3.65 2.15
N TRP A 51 5.53 4.79 2.30
CA TRP A 51 5.04 5.58 1.17
C TRP A 51 5.95 6.78 0.91
N ALA A 52 6.16 7.09 -0.36
CA ALA A 52 6.70 8.35 -0.84
C ALA A 52 5.68 9.06 -1.74
N ASN A 53 5.66 10.40 -1.69
CA ASN A 53 4.89 11.25 -2.59
C ASN A 53 3.42 10.82 -2.77
N VAL A 54 2.71 10.53 -1.66
CA VAL A 54 1.31 10.07 -1.71
C VAL A 54 0.42 11.10 -2.39
N SER A 55 -0.20 10.72 -3.51
CA SER A 55 -1.09 11.60 -4.27
C SER A 55 -2.40 11.88 -3.55
N ALA A 56 -3.02 13.02 -3.84
CA ALA A 56 -4.32 13.39 -3.29
C ALA A 56 -5.42 12.36 -3.59
N PRO A 57 -5.57 11.83 -4.83
CA PRO A 57 -6.59 10.80 -5.12
C PRO A 57 -6.45 9.54 -4.26
N LEU A 58 -5.23 9.12 -3.95
CA LEU A 58 -4.97 7.97 -3.09
C LEU A 58 -5.36 8.26 -1.63
N ARG A 59 -4.96 9.43 -1.11
CA ARG A 59 -5.30 9.86 0.25
C ARG A 59 -6.82 10.01 0.43
N GLU A 60 -7.49 10.71 -0.49
CA GLU A 60 -8.94 10.93 -0.45
C GLU A 60 -9.72 9.61 -0.51
N ALA A 61 -9.30 8.67 -1.37
CA ALA A 61 -9.96 7.38 -1.49
C ALA A 61 -9.75 6.52 -0.22
N ALA A 62 -8.56 6.56 0.38
CA ALA A 62 -8.29 5.90 1.65
C ALA A 62 -9.10 6.50 2.81
N GLU A 63 -9.19 7.83 2.90
CA GLU A 63 -9.99 8.54 3.90
C GLU A 63 -11.47 8.21 3.79
N ARG A 64 -12.03 8.25 2.56
CA ARG A 64 -13.43 7.91 2.30
C ARG A 64 -13.80 6.50 2.73
N LEU A 65 -12.86 5.56 2.69
CA LEU A 65 -13.09 4.17 3.10
C LEU A 65 -12.60 3.87 4.53
N GLY A 66 -12.07 4.87 5.25
CA GLY A 66 -11.50 4.68 6.59
C GLY A 66 -10.23 3.81 6.61
N LEU A 67 -9.49 3.73 5.50
CA LEU A 67 -8.33 2.87 5.33
C LEU A 67 -6.98 3.56 5.56
N THR A 68 -6.96 4.86 5.86
CA THR A 68 -5.72 5.65 6.04
C THR A 68 -4.73 5.01 7.02
N GLN A 69 -5.22 4.54 8.17
CA GLN A 69 -4.37 3.86 9.17
C GLN A 69 -3.95 2.47 8.72
N ALA A 70 -4.85 1.71 8.09
CA ALA A 70 -4.55 0.37 7.58
C ALA A 70 -3.50 0.38 6.46
N LEU A 71 -3.43 1.48 5.72
CA LEU A 71 -2.42 1.74 4.69
C LEU A 71 -1.17 2.44 5.23
N VAL A 72 -1.11 2.77 6.52
CA VAL A 72 0.02 3.46 7.14
C VAL A 72 0.39 4.74 6.37
N LEU A 73 -0.62 5.48 5.87
CA LEU A 73 -0.37 6.70 5.11
C LEU A 73 0.26 7.76 6.02
N PRO A 74 1.31 8.46 5.56
CA PRO A 74 1.86 9.58 6.32
C PRO A 74 0.80 10.67 6.48
N ALA A 75 0.84 11.33 7.63
CA ALA A 75 0.02 12.52 7.87
C ALA A 75 0.16 13.49 6.70
N ALA A 76 -0.94 14.10 6.28
CA ALA A 76 -0.87 15.19 5.33
C ALA A 76 0.00 16.29 5.94
N MET A 77 1.14 16.59 5.33
CA MET A 77 1.88 17.80 5.69
C MET A 77 0.96 18.98 5.38
N PRO A 78 0.68 19.87 6.36
CA PRO A 78 0.04 21.12 6.05
C PRO A 78 0.95 21.89 5.09
N ALA A 79 0.36 22.39 4.01
CA ALA A 79 1.04 23.24 3.03
C ALA A 79 1.46 24.59 3.64
#